data_AF-A0A8T5F5E5-F1
#
_entry.id   AF-A0A8T5F5E5-F1
#
_cell.length_a   1.000
_cell.length_b   1.000
_cell.length_c   1.000
_cell.angle_alpha   90.00
_cell.angle_beta   90.00
_cell.angle_gamma   90.00
#
_symmetry.space_group_name_H-M   'P 1'
#
loop_
_entity.id
_entity.type
_entity.pdbx_description
1 polymer ?
#
loop_
_entity_poly.entity_id
_entity_poly.type
_entity_poly.pdbx_seq_one_letter_code
_entity_poly.pdbx_strand_id
1 'polypeptide(L)' 'MVKKIHTREKRKRGFGTHLPHRAKIKGIPRKKGPKTFKTEEAAKKYADDNKIKKYELKKVKKDKKFQIVPIS' A
#
# COMPACT_ATOMS: atom_id res chain seq x y z
N MET A 1 -18.10 -15.81 11.27
CA MET A 1 -17.70 -14.88 12.35
C MET A 1 -16.33 -15.31 12.89
N VAL A 2 -15.33 -14.43 12.99
CA VAL A 2 -13.97 -14.83 13.45
C VAL A 2 -13.93 -14.83 14.98
N LYS A 3 -13.71 -15.99 15.59
CA LYS A 3 -13.61 -16.16 17.05
C LYS A 3 -12.42 -15.36 17.62
N LYS A 4 -12.59 -14.77 18.81
CA LYS A 4 -11.54 -14.07 19.56
C LYS A 4 -10.38 -15.04 19.81
N ILE A 5 -9.17 -14.64 19.42
CA ILE A 5 -7.95 -15.43 19.67
C ILE A 5 -7.33 -14.96 20.98
N HIS A 6 -7.04 -15.90 21.89
CA HIS A 6 -6.39 -15.61 23.17
C HIS A 6 -4.97 -15.05 22.98
N THR A 7 -4.52 -14.20 23.90
CA THR A 7 -3.20 -13.53 23.84
C THR A 7 -2.03 -14.53 23.80
N ARG A 8 -2.13 -15.65 24.52
CA ARG A 8 -1.15 -16.74 24.49
C ARG A 8 -0.96 -17.34 23.09
N GLU A 9 -2.06 -17.62 22.40
CA GLU A 9 -2.02 -18.17 21.03
C GLU A 9 -1.51 -17.13 20.03
N LYS A 10 -1.80 -15.84 20.24
CA LYS A 10 -1.18 -14.76 19.44
C LYS A 10 0.34 -14.75 19.61
N ARG A 11 0.84 -14.84 20.84
CA ARG A 11 2.30 -14.83 21.12
C ARG A 11 3.01 -15.98 20.42
N LYS A 12 2.46 -17.21 20.49
CA LYS A 12 3.03 -18.38 19.79
C LYS A 12 3.13 -18.20 18.28
N ARG A 13 2.22 -17.44 17.67
CA ARG A 13 2.17 -17.19 16.22
C ARG A 13 2.89 -15.91 15.77
N GLY A 14 3.62 -15.24 16.67
CA GLY A 14 4.31 -13.97 16.37
C GLY A 14 3.35 -12.81 16.06
N PHE A 15 2.14 -12.86 16.60
CA PHE A 15 1.08 -11.90 16.39
C PHE A 15 1.07 -10.84 17.50
N GLY A 16 1.26 -9.56 17.14
CA GLY A 16 1.21 -8.44 18.09
C GLY A 16 -0.18 -8.26 18.72
N THR A 17 -0.27 -8.02 20.03
CA THR A 17 -1.51 -8.05 20.83
C THR A 17 -2.69 -7.26 20.25
N HIS A 18 -2.41 -6.11 19.63
CA HIS A 18 -3.41 -5.16 19.12
C HIS A 18 -3.61 -5.16 17.59
N LEU A 19 -2.83 -5.95 16.84
CA LEU A 19 -2.89 -5.87 15.37
C LEU A 19 -3.99 -6.77 14.79
N PRO A 20 -4.62 -6.37 13.67
CA PRO A 20 -5.58 -7.22 12.98
C PRO A 20 -4.86 -8.41 12.31
N HIS A 21 -4.83 -9.55 13.00
CA HIS A 21 -4.25 -10.81 12.49
C HIS A 21 -5.06 -11.44 11.36
N ARG A 22 -6.26 -10.92 11.07
CA ARG A 22 -7.21 -11.48 10.09
C ARG A 22 -6.57 -11.67 8.71
N ALA A 23 -5.81 -10.68 8.23
CA ALA A 23 -5.15 -10.74 6.93
C ALA A 23 -4.00 -11.77 6.91
N LYS A 24 -3.20 -11.84 8.00
CA LYS A 24 -2.10 -12.81 8.13
C LYS A 24 -2.60 -14.25 8.23
N ILE A 25 -3.67 -14.49 9.01
CA ILE A 25 -4.22 -15.84 9.23
C ILE A 25 -4.84 -16.41 7.95
N LYS A 26 -5.53 -15.57 7.18
CA LYS A 26 -6.17 -16.01 5.93
C LYS A 26 -5.20 -16.05 4.73
N GLY A 27 -3.92 -15.68 4.92
CA GLY A 27 -2.96 -15.56 3.83
C GLY A 27 -3.34 -14.53 2.75
N ILE A 28 -4.28 -13.62 3.05
CA ILE A 28 -4.80 -12.70 2.03
C ILE A 28 -3.78 -11.58 1.81
N PRO A 29 -3.25 -11.41 0.58
CA PRO A 29 -2.34 -10.31 0.29
C PRO A 29 -3.08 -8.98 0.50
N ARG A 30 -2.40 -8.03 1.16
CA ARG A 30 -2.95 -6.68 1.31
C ARG A 30 -3.07 -6.03 -0.06
N LYS A 31 -4.20 -5.38 -0.33
CA LYS A 31 -4.37 -4.53 -1.52
C LYS A 31 -3.27 -3.47 -1.52
N LYS A 32 -2.35 -3.56 -2.49
CA LYS A 32 -1.31 -2.54 -2.70
C LYS A 32 -2.00 -1.35 -3.38
N GLY A 33 -1.94 -0.19 -2.74
CA GLY A 33 -2.43 1.05 -3.32
C GLY A 33 -1.50 1.56 -4.44
N PRO A 34 -1.96 2.56 -5.21
CA PRO A 34 -1.13 3.22 -6.20
C PRO A 34 0.11 3.85 -5.55
N LYS A 35 1.24 3.85 -6.26
CA LYS A 35 2.48 4.47 -5.77
C LYS A 35 2.35 5.99 -5.80
N THR A 36 2.94 6.62 -4.79
CA THR A 36 2.97 8.09 -4.64
C THR A 36 4.39 8.55 -4.35
N PHE A 37 4.81 9.66 -4.92
CA PHE A 37 6.16 10.23 -4.83
C PHE A 37 6.13 11.58 -4.10
N LYS A 38 7.27 12.01 -3.57
CA LYS A 38 7.38 13.32 -2.89
C LYS A 38 7.63 14.46 -3.87
N THR A 39 8.33 14.20 -4.97
CA THR A 39 8.69 15.19 -5.99
C THR A 39 8.16 14.77 -7.36
N GLU A 40 7.96 15.76 -8.25
CA GLU A 40 7.54 15.51 -9.63
C GLU A 40 8.60 14.75 -10.42
N GLU A 41 9.87 15.10 -10.24
CA GLU A 41 11.01 14.43 -10.88
C GLU A 41 11.06 12.94 -10.55
N ALA A 42 10.84 12.57 -9.29
CA ALA A 42 10.82 11.18 -8.87
C ALA A 42 9.63 10.41 -9.49
N ALA A 43 8.49 11.08 -9.69
CA ALA A 43 7.34 10.48 -10.36
C ALA A 43 7.61 10.28 -11.85
N LYS A 44 8.20 11.28 -12.53
CA LYS A 44 8.58 11.19 -13.96
C LYS A 44 9.61 10.09 -14.20
N LYS A 45 10.69 10.06 -13.42
CA LYS A 45 11.72 9.00 -13.51
C LYS A 45 11.11 7.60 -13.35
N TYR A 46 10.19 7.44 -12.41
CA TYR A 46 9.48 6.18 -12.25
C TYR A 46 8.61 5.85 -13.47
N ALA A 47 7.91 6.82 -14.06
CA ALA A 47 7.11 6.60 -15.26
C ALA A 47 8.00 6.16 -16.43
N ASP A 48 9.17 6.78 -16.60
CA ASP A 48 10.15 6.45 -17.63
C ASP A 48 10.70 5.03 -17.45
N ASP A 49 11.13 4.67 -16.24
CA ASP A 49 11.63 3.32 -15.89
C ASP A 49 10.57 2.24 -16.16
N ASN A 50 9.29 2.57 -15.99
CA ASN A 50 8.16 1.66 -16.19
C ASN A 50 7.51 1.79 -17.58
N LYS A 51 8.12 2.57 -18.50
CA LYS A 51 7.64 2.80 -19.88
C LYS A 51 6.20 3.31 -19.97
N ILE A 52 5.75 4.09 -18.99
CA ILE A 52 4.42 4.68 -18.96
C ILE A 52 4.45 5.95 -19.81
N LYS A 53 3.93 5.89 -21.04
CA LYS A 53 4.02 7.01 -22.00
C LYS A 53 2.93 8.07 -21.85
N LYS A 54 1.73 7.67 -21.43
CA LYS A 54 0.58 8.56 -21.24
C LYS A 54 0.16 8.53 -19.79
N TYR A 55 0.49 9.59 -19.06
CA TYR A 55 0.11 9.72 -17.66
C TYR A 55 -0.07 11.18 -17.26
N GLU A 56 -0.93 11.37 -16.27
CA GLU A 56 -1.09 12.63 -15.55
C GLU A 56 -0.47 12.53 -14.17
N LEU A 57 0.10 13.65 -13.71
CA LEU A 57 0.56 13.81 -12.34
C LEU A 57 -0.55 14.43 -11.51
N LYS A 58 -1.18 13.63 -10.66
CA LYS A 58 -2.19 14.10 -9.71
C LYS A 58 -1.54 14.39 -8.36
N LYS A 59 -1.71 15.61 -7.87
CA LYS A 59 -1.34 15.95 -6.48
C LYS A 59 -2.30 15.25 -5.51
N VAL A 60 -1.75 14.60 -4.49
CA VAL A 60 -2.46 13.81 -3.48
C VAL A 60 -1.93 14.10 -2.09
N LYS A 61 -2.77 13.82 -1.08
CA LYS A 61 -2.48 14.04 0.34
C LYS A 61 -2.12 15.50 0.65
N LYS A 62 -3.09 16.40 0.49
CA LYS A 62 -2.93 17.86 0.69
C LYS A 62 -1.72 18.40 -0.08
N ASP A 63 -1.58 18.00 -1.34
CA ASP A 63 -0.54 18.46 -2.27
C ASP A 63 0.91 18.15 -1.89
N LYS A 64 1.13 17.25 -0.93
CA LYS A 64 2.47 16.85 -0.50
C LYS A 64 3.04 15.67 -1.29
N LYS A 65 2.23 15.03 -2.13
CA LYS A 65 2.63 13.86 -2.90
C LYS A 65 2.08 13.90 -4.31
N PHE A 66 2.75 13.22 -5.22
CA PHE A 66 2.36 13.06 -6.61
C PHE A 66 2.03 11.61 -6.89
N GLN A 67 0.91 11.36 -7.54
CA GLN A 67 0.50 10.06 -8.03
C GLN A 67 0.48 10.08 -9.56
N ILE A 68 1.02 9.03 -10.16
CA ILE A 68 0.94 8.80 -11.61
C ILE A 68 -0.42 8.17 -11.89
N VAL A 69 -1.23 8.83 -12.71
CA VAL A 69 -2.51 8.31 -13.18
C VAL A 69 -2.33 8.02 -14.67
N PRO A 70 -2.24 6.74 -15.09
CA PRO A 70 -2.16 6.41 -16.51
C PRO A 70 -3.45 6.84 -17.20
N ILE A 71 -3.31 7.55 -18.31
CA ILE A 71 -4.42 7.88 -19.19
C ILE A 71 -4.50 6.74 -20.22
N SER A 72 -5.61 6.01 -20.19
CA SER A 72 -5.93 4.99 -21.22
C SER A 72 -6.20 5.64 -22.57
#